data_AF-A0A966KWX9-F1
#
_entry.id   AF-A0A966KWX9-F1
#
_cell.length_a   1.000
_cell.length_b   1.000
_cell.length_c   1.000
_cell.angle_alpha   90.00
_cell.angle_beta   90.00
_cell.angle_gamma   90.00
#
_symmetry.space_group_name_H-M   'P 1'
#
loop_
_entity.id
_entity.type
_entity.pdbx_description
1 polymer ?
#
loop_
_entity_poly.entity_id
_entity_poly.type
_entity_poly.pdbx_seq_one_letter_code
_entity_poly.pdbx_strand_id
1 'polypeptide(L)'
;MKNRIYFFLDVMFYYTQLQYNMLLKNVSPSNQPAIILSFFIAFPLALIIDITYIKLFCSPPPTWIFISVCFGCIFLMLKIYEWNERKKEVIRKKPMFFKNKKISIFISIFIEIISLATLFLGGPIGKFFLEQCGWVK
;
A
#
# COMPACT_ATOMS: atom_id res chain seq x y z
N MET A 1 -11.83 -19.77 10.64
CA MET A 1 -12.27 -18.53 9.98
C MET A 1 -11.10 -17.98 9.15
N LYS A 2 -11.09 -18.18 7.82
CA LYS A 2 -9.99 -17.70 6.96
C LYS A 2 -9.93 -16.16 7.07
N ASN A 3 -8.83 -15.64 7.58
CA ASN A 3 -8.67 -14.21 7.83
C ASN A 3 -8.80 -13.45 6.49
N ARG A 4 -9.90 -12.73 6.29
CA ARG A 4 -10.25 -12.08 5.01
C ARG A 4 -9.20 -11.07 4.56
N ILE A 5 -8.53 -10.43 5.52
CA ILE A 5 -7.43 -9.48 5.30
C ILE A 5 -6.25 -10.16 4.61
N TYR A 6 -5.83 -11.33 5.11
CA TYR A 6 -4.75 -12.07 4.49
C TYR A 6 -5.09 -12.53 3.07
N PHE A 7 -6.34 -12.89 2.80
CA PHE A 7 -6.75 -13.24 1.44
C PHE A 7 -6.62 -12.06 0.48
N PHE A 8 -7.09 -10.87 0.88
CA PHE A 8 -6.94 -9.67 0.08
C PHE A 8 -5.47 -9.36 -0.22
N LEU A 9 -4.62 -9.36 0.81
CA LEU A 9 -3.19 -9.11 0.67
C LEU A 9 -2.51 -10.15 -0.22
N ASP A 10 -2.88 -11.43 -0.10
CA ASP A 10 -2.32 -12.50 -0.93
C ASP A 10 -2.68 -12.33 -2.40
N VAL A 11 -3.91 -11.91 -2.72
CA VAL A 11 -4.31 -11.59 -4.09
C VAL A 11 -3.48 -10.42 -4.60
N MET A 12 -3.41 -9.32 -3.85
CA MET A 12 -2.63 -8.13 -4.24
C MET A 12 -1.16 -8.49 -4.47
N PHE A 13 -0.52 -9.18 -3.52
CA PHE A 13 0.86 -9.65 -3.63
C PHE A 13 1.08 -10.49 -4.89
N TYR A 14 0.18 -11.44 -5.18
CA TYR A 14 0.29 -12.29 -6.36
C TYR A 14 0.24 -11.49 -7.67
N TYR A 15 -0.66 -10.51 -7.77
CA TYR A 15 -0.77 -9.69 -8.98
C TYR A 15 0.35 -8.67 -9.12
N THR A 16 0.83 -8.08 -8.03
CA THR A 16 2.04 -7.25 -8.04
C THR A 16 3.28 -8.08 -8.43
N GLN A 17 3.40 -9.32 -7.96
CA GLN A 17 4.46 -10.23 -8.41
C GLN A 17 4.36 -10.53 -9.91
N LEU A 18 3.15 -10.76 -10.44
CA LEU A 18 2.96 -10.99 -11.88
C LEU A 18 3.39 -9.77 -12.70
N GLN A 19 3.00 -8.56 -12.29
CA GLN A 19 3.45 -7.32 -12.93
C GLN A 19 4.97 -7.16 -12.87
N TYR A 20 5.56 -7.36 -11.69
CA TYR A 20 7.00 -7.29 -11.50
C TYR A 20 7.74 -8.28 -12.42
N ASN A 21 7.27 -9.53 -12.52
CA ASN A 21 7.85 -10.54 -13.39
C ASN A 21 7.65 -10.25 -14.89
N MET A 22 6.57 -9.54 -15.27
CA MET A 22 6.38 -9.08 -16.65
C MET A 22 7.39 -7.99 -17.03
N LEU A 23 7.73 -7.11 -16.09
CA LEU A 23 8.71 -6.03 -16.29
C LEU A 23 10.15 -6.56 -16.27
N LEU A 24 10.44 -7.51 -15.38
CA LEU A 24 11.79 -8.06 -15.18
C LEU A 24 11.78 -9.57 -15.47
N LYS A 25 12.12 -9.95 -16.71
CA LYS A 25 12.24 -11.35 -17.12
C LYS A 25 13.31 -12.07 -16.27
N ASN A 26 13.02 -13.29 -15.82
CA ASN A 26 13.94 -14.21 -15.13
C ASN A 26 14.46 -13.81 -13.75
N VAL A 27 13.72 -13.00 -12.98
CA VAL A 27 14.10 -12.71 -11.59
C VAL A 27 13.45 -13.74 -10.64
N SER A 28 14.28 -14.36 -9.81
CA SER A 28 13.92 -15.25 -8.69
C SER A 28 12.89 -14.59 -7.74
N PRO A 29 12.24 -15.33 -6.81
CA PRO A 29 11.25 -14.74 -5.89
C PRO A 29 11.87 -13.61 -5.05
N SER A 30 11.72 -12.40 -5.56
CA SER A 30 12.24 -11.16 -5.03
C SER A 30 11.36 -10.64 -3.90
N ASN A 31 11.95 -9.90 -2.97
CA ASN A 31 11.23 -9.22 -1.90
C ASN A 31 10.55 -7.93 -2.42
N GLN A 32 10.84 -7.55 -3.66
CA GLN A 32 10.33 -6.35 -4.31
C GLN A 32 8.80 -6.26 -4.32
N PRO A 33 8.02 -7.32 -4.63
CA PRO A 33 6.55 -7.22 -4.58
C PRO A 33 6.01 -6.97 -3.17
N ALA A 34 6.68 -7.45 -2.12
CA ALA A 34 6.30 -7.13 -0.74
C ALA A 34 6.56 -5.65 -0.42
N ILE A 35 7.69 -5.10 -0.89
CA ILE A 35 8.03 -3.69 -0.72
C ILE A 35 7.06 -2.80 -1.52
N ILE A 36 6.79 -3.12 -2.78
CA ILE A 36 5.83 -2.38 -3.60
C ILE A 36 4.43 -2.39 -2.97
N LEU A 37 3.96 -3.56 -2.54
CA LEU A 37 2.68 -3.70 -1.85
C LEU A 37 2.62 -2.86 -0.56
N SER A 38 3.75 -2.78 0.16
CA SER A 38 3.83 -1.96 1.37
C SER A 38 3.62 -0.48 1.09
N PHE A 39 4.13 0.05 -0.02
CA PHE A 39 3.91 1.43 -0.43
C PHE A 39 2.45 1.69 -0.82
N PHE A 40 1.80 0.75 -1.49
CA PHE A 40 0.38 0.86 -1.83
C PHE A 40 -0.53 0.95 -0.60
N ILE A 41 -0.10 0.40 0.53
CA ILE A 41 -0.81 0.52 1.81
C ILE A 41 -0.35 1.76 2.59
N ALA A 42 0.95 2.07 2.54
CA ALA A 42 1.54 3.16 3.30
C ALA A 42 1.04 4.53 2.84
N PHE A 43 0.91 4.79 1.53
CA PHE A 43 0.54 6.13 1.06
C PHE A 43 -0.88 6.55 1.49
N PRO A 44 -1.93 5.73 1.29
CA PRO A 44 -3.25 6.07 1.82
C PRO A 44 -3.26 6.18 3.34
N LEU A 45 -2.52 5.32 4.04
CA LEU A 45 -2.44 5.36 5.50
C LEU A 45 -1.76 6.63 6.01
N ALA A 46 -0.68 7.04 5.36
CA ALA A 46 0.04 8.27 5.69
C ALA A 46 -0.86 9.50 5.44
N LEU A 47 -1.59 9.54 4.33
CA LEU A 47 -2.55 10.61 4.06
C LEU A 47 -3.64 10.72 5.15
N ILE A 48 -4.19 9.58 5.60
CA ILE A 48 -5.17 9.55 6.69
C ILE A 48 -4.56 10.09 7.99
N ILE A 49 -3.33 9.67 8.31
CA ILE A 49 -2.63 10.12 9.51
C ILE A 49 -2.33 11.61 9.44
N ASP A 50 -1.88 12.12 8.29
CA ASP A 50 -1.61 13.55 8.09
C ASP A 50 -2.87 14.39 8.27
N ILE A 51 -3.99 14.00 7.65
CA ILE A 51 -5.29 14.69 7.83
C ILE A 51 -5.71 14.66 9.30
N THR A 52 -5.53 13.53 9.97
CA THR A 52 -5.89 13.38 11.39
C THR A 52 -5.00 14.27 12.27
N TYR A 53 -3.71 14.32 11.99
CA TYR A 53 -2.76 15.17 12.71
C TYR A 53 -3.13 16.65 12.56
N ILE A 54 -3.37 17.11 11.34
CA ILE A 54 -3.75 18.50 11.07
C ILE A 54 -5.04 18.85 11.81
N LYS A 55 -6.05 17.98 11.80
CA LYS A 55 -7.31 18.22 12.51
C LYS A 55 -7.19 18.29 14.02
N LEU A 56 -6.21 17.60 14.62
CA LEU A 56 -6.01 17.56 16.07
C LEU A 56 -5.09 18.68 16.57
N PHE A 57 -4.05 19.00 15.80
CA PHE A 57 -2.98 19.89 16.25
C PHE A 57 -2.93 21.23 15.48
N CYS A 58 -3.80 21.42 14.48
CA CYS A 58 -3.85 22.63 13.64
C CYS A 58 -2.48 23.07 13.12
N SER A 59 -1.61 22.12 12.80
CA SER A 59 -0.22 22.36 12.39
C SER A 59 0.23 21.31 11.37
N PRO A 60 1.21 21.62 10.52
CA PRO A 60 1.71 20.66 9.55
C PRO A 60 2.37 19.46 10.25
N PRO A 61 2.07 18.22 9.81
CA PRO A 61 2.68 17.05 10.40
C PRO A 61 4.18 17.04 10.14
N PRO A 62 5.01 16.69 11.14
CA PRO A 62 6.44 16.53 10.92
C PRO A 62 6.71 15.37 9.94
N THR A 63 7.66 15.57 9.02
CA THR A 63 8.01 14.61 7.95
C THR A 63 8.32 13.20 8.47
N TRP A 64 8.82 13.09 9.70
CA TRP A 64 9.10 11.81 10.34
C TRP A 64 7.88 10.91 10.47
N ILE A 65 6.67 11.45 10.58
CA ILE A 65 5.42 10.65 10.65
C ILE A 65 5.25 9.86 9.35
N PHE A 66 5.36 10.52 8.19
CA PHE A 66 5.29 9.87 6.88
C PHE A 66 6.35 8.76 6.75
N ILE A 67 7.59 9.07 7.14
CA ILE A 67 8.71 8.14 7.09
C ILE A 67 8.41 6.91 7.98
N SER A 68 7.97 7.11 9.22
CA SER A 68 7.65 6.03 10.15
C SER A 68 6.52 5.14 9.63
N VAL A 69 5.48 5.70 9.00
CA VAL A 69 4.39 4.93 8.40
C VAL A 69 4.91 4.07 7.24
N CYS A 70 5.72 4.65 6.34
CA CYS A 70 6.30 3.92 5.22
C CYS A 70 7.17 2.75 5.69
N PHE A 71 8.12 3.01 6.60
CA PHE A 71 8.99 1.97 7.14
C PHE A 71 8.23 0.92 7.95
N GLY A 72 7.21 1.32 8.71
CA GLY A 72 6.34 0.40 9.45
C GLY A 72 5.59 -0.56 8.52
N CYS A 73 5.02 -0.04 7.42
CA CYS A 73 4.36 -0.87 6.41
C CYS A 73 5.34 -1.80 5.68
N ILE A 74 6.53 -1.31 5.31
CA ILE A 74 7.58 -2.14 4.69
C ILE A 74 7.93 -3.31 5.61
N PHE A 75 8.22 -3.01 6.88
CA PHE A 75 8.56 -4.02 7.87
C PHE A 75 7.45 -5.05 8.05
N LEU A 76 6.19 -4.60 8.11
CA LEU A 76 5.03 -5.47 8.23
C LEU A 76 4.89 -6.40 7.02
N MET A 77 5.02 -5.90 5.79
CA MET A 77 4.90 -6.72 4.58
C MET A 77 6.06 -7.71 4.44
N LEU A 78 7.29 -7.29 4.75
CA LEU A 78 8.44 -8.21 4.78
C LEU A 78 8.24 -9.30 5.83
N LYS A 79 7.77 -8.95 7.04
CA LYS A 79 7.44 -9.95 8.07
C LYS A 79 6.38 -10.95 7.59
N ILE A 80 5.33 -10.49 6.91
CA ILE A 80 4.25 -11.35 6.42
C ILE A 80 4.71 -12.28 5.30
N TYR A 81 5.46 -11.77 4.31
CA TYR A 81 5.75 -12.50 3.07
C TYR A 81 7.13 -13.17 3.03
N GLU A 82 8.13 -12.57 3.68
CA GLU A 82 9.49 -13.10 3.74
C GLU A 82 9.71 -13.99 4.95
N TRP A 83 9.49 -13.46 6.16
CA TRP A 83 9.84 -14.19 7.39
C TRP A 83 8.92 -15.38 7.67
N ASN A 84 7.65 -15.31 7.26
CA ASN A 84 6.72 -16.43 7.39
C ASN A 84 6.70 -17.36 6.16
N GLU A 85 7.64 -17.20 5.21
CA GLU A 85 7.70 -17.89 3.92
C GLU A 85 6.40 -17.89 3.08
N ARG A 86 5.45 -17.01 3.40
CA ARG A 86 4.11 -16.97 2.81
C ARG A 86 4.14 -16.70 1.31
N LYS A 87 5.18 -16.03 0.80
CA LYS A 87 5.33 -15.75 -0.64
C LYS A 87 5.27 -17.03 -1.50
N LYS A 88 5.92 -18.12 -1.06
CA LYS A 88 5.93 -19.41 -1.79
C LYS A 88 4.51 -20.00 -1.85
N GLU A 89 3.78 -19.90 -0.74
CA GLU A 89 2.42 -20.39 -0.63
C GLU A 89 1.47 -19.63 -1.56
N VAL A 90 1.57 -18.30 -1.60
CA VAL A 90 0.75 -17.44 -2.46
C VAL A 90 1.00 -17.71 -3.94
N ILE A 91 2.27 -17.81 -4.34
CA ILE A 91 2.64 -18.14 -5.74
C ILE A 91 2.05 -19.48 -6.15
N ARG A 92 2.09 -20.49 -5.26
CA ARG A 92 1.52 -21.82 -5.52
C ARG A 92 -0.01 -21.78 -5.61
N LYS A 93 -0.67 -21.05 -4.70
CA LYS A 93 -2.14 -20.98 -4.61
C LYS A 93 -2.78 -20.15 -5.71
N LYS A 94 -2.06 -19.19 -6.31
CA LYS A 94 -2.57 -18.27 -7.34
C LYS A 94 -3.93 -17.68 -6.96
N PRO A 95 -4.02 -16.99 -5.82
CA PRO A 95 -5.29 -16.50 -5.30
C PRO A 95 -5.92 -15.47 -6.27
N MET A 96 -7.25 -15.47 -6.33
CA MET A 96 -8.03 -14.62 -7.24
C MET A 96 -9.28 -14.09 -6.54
N PHE A 97 -9.57 -12.79 -6.70
CA PHE A 97 -10.87 -12.23 -6.36
C PHE A 97 -11.96 -12.88 -7.21
N PHE A 98 -13.05 -13.31 -6.57
CA PHE A 98 -14.21 -13.93 -7.20
C PHE A 98 -13.87 -15.08 -8.16
N LYS A 99 -12.72 -15.75 -7.97
CA LYS A 99 -12.18 -16.78 -8.89
C LYS A 99 -12.02 -16.32 -10.35
N ASN A 100 -11.92 -15.01 -10.59
CA ASN A 100 -11.84 -14.44 -11.94
C ASN A 100 -10.55 -13.62 -12.13
N LYS A 101 -9.71 -14.06 -13.06
CA LYS A 101 -8.43 -13.41 -13.36
C LYS A 101 -8.59 -11.96 -13.83
N LYS A 102 -9.55 -11.67 -14.72
CA LYS A 102 -9.75 -10.32 -15.27
C LYS A 102 -10.18 -9.34 -14.18
N ILE A 103 -11.14 -9.76 -13.35
CA ILE A 103 -11.62 -8.96 -12.21
C ILE A 103 -10.47 -8.71 -11.24
N SER A 104 -9.66 -9.73 -10.95
CA SER A 104 -8.56 -9.58 -10.00
C SER A 104 -7.47 -8.62 -10.49
N ILE A 105 -7.13 -8.67 -11.79
CA ILE A 105 -6.21 -7.72 -12.42
C ILE A 105 -6.78 -6.30 -12.34
N PHE A 106 -8.05 -6.12 -12.73
CA PHE A 106 -8.70 -4.82 -12.70
C PHE A 106 -8.71 -4.22 -11.30
N ILE A 107 -9.13 -4.99 -10.28
CA ILE A 107 -9.14 -4.55 -8.89
C ILE A 107 -7.73 -4.20 -8.41
N SER A 108 -6.73 -5.02 -8.72
CA SER A 108 -5.35 -4.77 -8.30
C SER A 108 -4.83 -3.45 -8.89
N ILE A 109 -4.94 -3.28 -10.21
CA ILE A 109 -4.52 -2.04 -10.89
C ILE A 109 -5.29 -0.83 -10.37
N PHE A 110 -6.59 -0.97 -10.14
CA PHE A 110 -7.41 0.13 -9.62
C PHE A 110 -6.95 0.58 -8.23
N ILE A 111 -6.65 -0.37 -7.33
CA ILE A 111 -6.09 -0.08 -6.01
C ILE A 111 -4.73 0.59 -6.14
N GLU A 112 -3.85 0.09 -7.00
CA GLU A 112 -2.53 0.66 -7.23
C GLU A 112 -2.61 2.12 -7.71
N ILE A 113 -3.51 2.42 -8.65
CA ILE A 113 -3.76 3.78 -9.15
C ILE A 113 -4.27 4.67 -8.02
N ILE A 114 -5.25 4.22 -7.23
CA ILE A 114 -5.76 4.99 -6.09
C ILE A 114 -4.64 5.27 -5.10
N SER A 115 -3.88 4.25 -4.73
CA SER A 115 -2.78 4.36 -3.79
C SER A 115 -1.72 5.34 -4.28
N LEU A 116 -1.33 5.29 -5.55
CA LEU A 116 -0.38 6.26 -6.11
C LEU A 116 -0.98 7.66 -6.21
N ALA A 117 -2.27 7.80 -6.51
CA ALA A 117 -2.94 9.10 -6.53
C ALA A 117 -2.87 9.80 -5.17
N THR A 118 -2.89 9.05 -4.06
CA THR A 118 -2.78 9.64 -2.70
C THR A 118 -1.49 10.44 -2.47
N LEU A 119 -0.38 10.10 -3.15
CA LEU A 119 0.86 10.88 -3.08
C LEU A 119 0.68 12.32 -3.56
N PHE A 120 -0.17 12.53 -4.57
CA PHE A 120 -0.42 13.84 -5.15
C PHE A 120 -1.53 14.60 -4.41
N LEU A 121 -2.41 13.88 -3.70
CA LEU A 121 -3.52 14.46 -2.96
C LEU A 121 -3.10 15.02 -1.59
N GLY A 122 -2.02 14.51 -0.99
CA GLY A 122 -1.58 14.94 0.34
C GLY A 122 -1.29 16.43 0.48
N GLY A 123 -0.60 17.02 -0.49
CA GLY A 123 -0.31 18.47 -0.48
C GLY A 123 -1.58 19.34 -0.52
N PRO A 124 -2.42 19.22 -1.56
CA PRO A 124 -3.67 19.98 -1.68
C PRO A 124 -4.64 19.78 -0.51
N ILE A 125 -4.83 18.53 -0.08
CA ILE A 125 -5.73 18.22 1.03
C ILE A 125 -5.17 18.77 2.36
N GLY A 126 -3.88 18.60 2.60
CA GLY A 126 -3.21 19.15 3.78
C GLY A 126 -3.33 20.67 3.84
N LYS A 127 -3.08 21.36 2.73
CA LYS A 127 -3.25 22.82 2.60
C LYS A 127 -4.69 23.24 2.92
N PHE A 128 -5.68 22.59 2.32
CA PHE A 128 -7.11 22.87 2.57
C PHE A 128 -7.48 22.77 4.06
N PHE A 129 -7.02 21.72 4.75
CA PHE A 129 -7.30 21.58 6.18
C PHE A 129 -6.54 22.58 7.05
N LEU A 130 -5.31 22.94 6.68
CA LEU A 130 -4.54 23.98 7.38
C LEU A 130 -5.15 25.38 7.21
N GLU A 131 -5.70 25.70 6.04
CA GLU A 131 -6.45 26.94 5.79
C GLU A 131 -7.70 27.03 6.68
N GLN A 132 -8.43 25.92 6.85
CA GLN A 132 -9.57 25.88 7.79
C GLN A 132 -9.16 26.15 9.24
N CYS A 133 -7.92 25.84 9.60
CA CYS A 133 -7.34 26.11 10.91
C CYS A 133 -6.77 27.53 11.03
N GLY A 134 -6.85 28.35 9.98
CA GLY A 134 -6.28 29.71 9.94
C GLY A 134 -4.75 29.74 9.85
N TRP A 135 -4.12 28.62 9.48
CA TRP A 135 -2.66 28.47 9.48
C TRP A 135 -1.99 29.08 8.24
N VAL A 136 -2.69 29.09 7.10
CA VAL A 136 -2.24 29.67 5.84
C VAL A 136 -3.23 30.77 5.44
N LYS A 137 -2.75 32.01 5.27
CA LYS A 137 -3.50 33.09 4.60
C LYS A 137 -3.14 33.14 3.13
#